data_AF-A0A9Q0PYL6-F1
#
_entry.id   AF-A0A9Q0PYL6-F1
#
_cell.length_a   1.000
_cell.length_b   1.000
_cell.length_c   1.000
_cell.angle_alpha   90.00
_cell.angle_beta   90.00
_cell.angle_gamma   90.00
#
_symmetry.space_group_name_H-M   'P 1'
#
loop_
_entity.id
_entity.type
_entity.pdbx_description
1 polymer ?
#
loop_
_entity_poly.entity_id
_entity_poly.type
_entity_poly.pdbx_seq_one_letter_code
_entity_poly.pdbx_strand_id
1 'polypeptide(L)'
;MLVQPIVGYHSDRCTSRFGRRRPFIAAGAAFVAIAVFLIGFAADIGHLSGDSLAKKAKPRAIAVFVVGFWILDVANNMLQGPCRAFLADLSGMSQKKTRTSNAFYSFFMAVGNVLGFSAGSYTHLYKLFPFSRTKACDVYCANLKSCFFISIALLLTLTIVALSYVRDKPWSPEGSPGEGDDEEDEIAEAKQAVPVPVPFFGEIFAAFKNLQRPMWILLLVTCLNWVAWFPFLLFDTDWMGREVYGGDSSADSDQLKMYDRGVRAGALGLMLNSVVLGVTSLGVEALARGVGGVKRLWGIVNFVLAICLAMTILITKLAQSNRRYTTVNGGTHLLPPPAGVKAGALALFAVMGIPQAITYSIPFALASIFSNTSGAGQGLSLGVLNLSIVIPQMVVSVASGPWDALFGGGNLPAFVVGAVAAAVSGILAFTMLPSPPPDSPSIKRAATAAFH
;
A
#
# COMPACT_ATOMS: atom_id res chain seq x y z
N MET A 1 -3.06 -11.53 3.39
CA MET A 1 -4.07 -12.44 2.80
C MET A 1 -5.35 -12.51 3.60
N LEU A 2 -5.37 -13.18 4.75
CA LEU A 2 -6.61 -13.43 5.51
C LEU A 2 -6.99 -12.27 6.44
N VAL A 3 -6.00 -11.52 6.91
CA VAL A 3 -6.18 -10.50 7.95
C VAL A 3 -7.18 -9.42 7.53
N GLN A 4 -7.05 -8.82 6.34
CA GLN A 4 -7.94 -7.73 5.92
C GLN A 4 -9.41 -8.16 5.77
N PRO A 5 -9.75 -9.28 5.10
CA PRO A 5 -11.12 -9.80 5.11
C PRO A 5 -11.65 -10.12 6.52
N ILE A 6 -10.85 -10.78 7.37
CA ILE A 6 -11.23 -11.14 8.75
C ILE A 6 -11.53 -9.87 9.57
N VAL A 7 -10.58 -8.94 9.60
CA VAL A 7 -10.68 -7.70 10.35
C VAL A 7 -11.77 -6.80 9.77
N GLY A 8 -11.92 -6.75 8.45
CA GLY A 8 -12.99 -6.03 7.78
C GLY A 8 -14.37 -6.53 8.23
N TYR A 9 -14.57 -7.85 8.17
CA TYR A 9 -15.79 -8.51 8.61
C TYR A 9 -16.13 -8.27 10.08
N HIS A 10 -15.17 -8.50 10.99
CA HIS A 10 -15.40 -8.32 12.42
C HIS A 10 -15.54 -6.85 12.81
N SER A 11 -14.80 -5.96 12.15
CA SER A 11 -14.99 -4.53 12.37
C SER A 11 -16.34 -4.06 11.85
N ASP A 12 -16.90 -4.63 10.78
CA ASP A 12 -18.26 -4.27 10.30
C ASP A 12 -19.38 -4.58 11.32
N ARG A 13 -19.14 -5.49 12.28
CA ARG A 13 -20.14 -5.99 13.25
C ARG A 13 -19.77 -5.71 14.71
N CYS A 14 -18.87 -4.76 14.95
CA CYS A 14 -18.39 -4.48 16.30
C CYS A 14 -19.38 -3.62 17.11
N THR A 15 -19.78 -4.12 18.28
CA THR A 15 -20.72 -3.49 19.22
C THR A 15 -20.02 -2.69 20.33
N SER A 16 -18.70 -2.46 20.22
CA SER A 16 -17.94 -1.77 21.26
C SER A 16 -18.47 -0.35 21.52
N ARG A 17 -18.49 0.07 22.80
CA ARG A 17 -18.84 1.44 23.22
C ARG A 17 -17.96 2.53 22.58
N PHE A 18 -16.76 2.14 22.13
CA PHE A 18 -15.83 3.04 21.46
C PHE A 18 -16.16 3.23 19.98
N GLY A 19 -17.21 2.60 19.46
CA GLY A 19 -17.58 2.60 18.06
C GLY A 19 -17.10 1.34 17.35
N ARG A 20 -17.53 1.21 16.10
CA ARG A 20 -17.40 0.00 15.30
C ARG A 20 -15.97 -0.25 14.78
N ARG A 21 -15.28 0.80 14.32
CA ARG A 21 -13.94 0.74 13.68
C ARG A 21 -12.81 1.07 14.63
N ARG A 22 -13.06 1.98 15.57
CA ARG A 22 -12.04 2.57 16.47
C ARG A 22 -11.20 1.53 17.24
N PRO A 23 -11.78 0.45 17.80
CA PRO A 23 -11.00 -0.58 18.51
C PRO A 23 -9.97 -1.29 17.62
N PHE A 24 -10.32 -1.58 16.37
CA PHE A 24 -9.42 -2.26 15.43
C PHE A 24 -8.28 -1.36 14.98
N ILE A 25 -8.54 -0.08 14.77
CA ILE A 25 -7.51 0.93 14.46
C ILE A 25 -6.54 1.07 15.64
N ALA A 26 -7.06 1.19 16.87
CA ALA A 26 -6.23 1.30 18.07
C ALA A 26 -5.35 0.05 18.29
N ALA A 27 -5.94 -1.13 18.18
CA ALA A 27 -5.22 -2.39 18.32
C ALA A 27 -4.16 -2.59 17.22
N GLY A 28 -4.49 -2.25 15.98
CA GLY A 28 -3.53 -2.26 14.87
C GLY A 28 -2.34 -1.34 15.13
N ALA A 29 -2.58 -0.10 15.57
CA ALA A 29 -1.51 0.85 15.91
C ALA A 29 -0.63 0.37 17.07
N ALA A 30 -1.23 -0.22 18.11
CA ALA A 30 -0.49 -0.82 19.22
C ALA A 30 0.39 -1.99 18.77
N PHE A 31 -0.12 -2.88 17.92
CA PHE A 31 0.67 -3.99 17.37
C PHE A 31 1.77 -3.52 16.43
N VAL A 32 1.57 -2.46 15.64
CA VAL A 32 2.66 -1.85 14.85
C VAL A 32 3.76 -1.35 15.79
N ALA A 33 3.41 -0.67 16.88
CA ALA A 33 4.39 -0.18 17.84
C ALA A 33 5.21 -1.32 18.49
N ILE A 34 4.54 -2.40 18.89
CA ILE A 34 5.19 -3.60 19.44
C ILE A 34 6.10 -4.25 18.39
N ALA A 35 5.62 -4.44 17.17
CA ALA A 35 6.37 -5.07 16.10
C ALA A 35 7.63 -4.30 15.73
N VAL A 36 7.50 -2.98 15.56
CA VAL A 36 8.62 -2.09 15.24
C VAL A 36 9.63 -2.05 16.39
N PHE A 37 9.18 -2.09 17.64
CA PHE A 37 10.08 -2.22 18.79
C PHE A 37 10.87 -3.54 18.76
N LEU A 38 10.20 -4.67 18.51
CA LEU A 38 10.86 -5.98 18.40
C LEU A 38 11.90 -5.99 17.27
N ILE A 39 11.57 -5.44 16.10
CA ILE A 39 12.48 -5.33 14.96
C ILE A 39 13.68 -4.44 15.31
N GLY A 40 13.44 -3.26 15.87
CA GLY A 40 14.49 -2.31 16.23
C GLY A 40 15.46 -2.84 17.28
N PHE A 41 14.96 -3.59 18.26
CA PHE A 41 15.75 -4.17 19.36
C PHE A 41 16.14 -5.63 19.15
N ALA A 42 15.92 -6.20 17.96
CA ALA A 42 16.20 -7.61 17.69
C ALA A 42 17.65 -8.00 18.01
N ALA A 43 18.62 -7.14 17.69
CA ALA A 43 20.03 -7.36 17.99
C ALA A 43 20.33 -7.37 19.50
N ASP A 44 19.72 -6.46 20.27
CA ASP A 44 19.93 -6.38 21.72
C ASP A 44 19.24 -7.52 22.45
N ILE A 45 18.01 -7.85 22.08
CA ILE A 45 17.26 -8.97 22.66
C ILE A 45 17.98 -10.28 22.33
N GLY A 46 18.46 -10.44 21.10
CA GLY A 46 19.26 -11.60 20.71
C GLY A 46 20.54 -11.72 21.54
N HIS A 47 21.26 -10.61 21.76
CA HIS A 47 22.45 -10.61 22.60
C HIS A 47 22.15 -10.93 24.07
N LEU A 48 21.11 -10.32 24.65
CA LEU A 48 20.65 -10.61 26.02
C LEU A 48 20.20 -12.07 26.16
N SER A 49 19.63 -12.63 25.10
CA SER A 49 19.23 -14.02 25.04
C SER A 49 20.41 -14.96 24.77
N GLY A 50 21.64 -14.44 24.59
CA GLY A 50 22.90 -15.18 24.53
C GLY A 50 23.55 -15.32 23.15
N ASP A 51 23.17 -14.50 22.15
CA ASP A 51 23.93 -14.38 20.91
C ASP A 51 25.30 -13.74 21.17
N SER A 52 26.36 -14.35 20.61
CA SER A 52 27.72 -13.81 20.69
C SER A 52 27.89 -12.60 19.76
N LEU A 53 28.56 -11.57 20.24
CA LEU A 53 28.90 -10.38 19.44
C LEU A 53 29.95 -10.67 18.36
N ALA A 54 30.75 -11.73 18.53
CA ALA A 54 31.84 -12.06 17.62
C ALA A 54 31.41 -12.92 16.42
N LYS A 55 30.24 -13.57 16.48
CA LYS A 55 29.74 -14.43 15.41
C LYS A 55 28.88 -13.64 14.42
N LYS A 56 29.07 -13.90 13.12
CA LYS A 56 28.22 -13.32 12.06
C LYS A 56 26.78 -13.83 12.15
N ALA A 57 26.57 -15.11 12.46
CA ALA A 57 25.25 -15.68 12.64
C ALA A 57 24.71 -15.39 14.05
N LYS A 58 23.55 -14.74 14.11
CA LYS A 58 22.84 -14.36 15.35
C LYS A 58 21.42 -14.96 15.34
N PRO A 59 21.27 -16.27 15.60
CA PRO A 59 20.01 -16.98 15.39
C PRO A 59 18.88 -16.45 16.28
N ARG A 60 19.18 -16.03 17.52
CA ARG A 60 18.16 -15.50 18.43
C ARG A 60 17.68 -14.12 17.99
N ALA A 61 18.59 -13.25 17.57
CA ALA A 61 18.23 -11.96 16.96
C ALA A 61 17.38 -12.14 15.70
N ILE A 62 17.74 -13.10 14.83
CA ILE A 62 16.96 -13.43 13.63
C ILE A 62 15.55 -13.90 14.00
N ALA A 63 15.41 -14.78 15.00
CA ALA A 63 14.11 -15.24 15.45
C ALA A 63 13.22 -14.09 15.96
N VAL A 64 13.77 -13.18 16.77
CA VAL A 64 13.05 -11.99 17.26
C VAL A 64 12.63 -11.08 16.11
N PHE A 65 13.54 -10.83 15.15
CA PHE A 65 13.24 -10.04 13.96
C PHE A 65 12.12 -10.66 13.14
N VAL A 66 12.16 -11.98 12.89
CA VAL A 66 11.13 -12.69 12.12
C VAL A 66 9.77 -12.59 12.82
N VAL A 67 9.71 -12.82 14.14
CA VAL A 67 8.46 -12.66 14.90
C VAL A 67 7.94 -11.22 14.81
N GLY A 68 8.80 -10.23 15.01
CA GLY A 68 8.44 -8.82 14.87
C GLY A 68 7.94 -8.48 13.47
N PHE A 69 8.58 -9.01 12.42
CA PHE A 69 8.19 -8.83 11.03
C PHE A 69 6.81 -9.42 10.72
N TRP A 70 6.51 -10.63 11.20
CA TRP A 70 5.18 -11.23 11.05
C TRP A 70 4.08 -10.45 11.78
N ILE A 71 4.37 -9.98 13.01
CA ILE A 71 3.43 -9.12 13.75
C ILE A 71 3.21 -7.81 12.97
N LEU A 72 4.27 -7.24 12.38
CA LEU A 72 4.17 -6.01 11.59
C LEU A 72 3.25 -6.19 10.38
N ASP A 73 3.37 -7.31 9.65
CA ASP A 73 2.50 -7.59 8.50
C ASP A 73 1.02 -7.72 8.93
N VAL A 74 0.74 -8.47 10.00
CA VAL A 74 -0.62 -8.60 10.54
C VAL A 74 -1.14 -7.24 11.01
N ALA A 75 -0.34 -6.47 11.74
CA ALA A 75 -0.72 -5.18 12.29
C ALA A 75 -0.99 -4.12 11.20
N ASN A 76 -0.15 -4.07 10.16
CA ASN A 76 -0.35 -3.17 9.03
C ASN A 76 -1.64 -3.49 8.29
N ASN A 77 -1.91 -4.77 8.03
CA ASN A 77 -3.15 -5.21 7.40
C ASN A 77 -4.39 -4.91 8.29
N MET A 78 -4.26 -5.09 9.60
CA MET A 78 -5.31 -4.77 10.58
C MET A 78 -5.58 -3.27 10.71
N LEU A 79 -4.56 -2.42 10.51
CA LEU A 79 -4.69 -0.97 10.59
C LEU A 79 -5.25 -0.38 9.29
N GLN A 80 -4.71 -0.79 8.13
CA GLN A 80 -5.05 -0.17 6.85
C GLN A 80 -6.50 -0.40 6.43
N GLY A 81 -7.03 -1.63 6.59
CA GLY A 81 -8.39 -1.98 6.17
C GLY A 81 -9.46 -1.14 6.87
N PRO A 82 -9.56 -1.20 8.22
CA PRO A 82 -10.48 -0.38 9.01
C PRO A 82 -10.30 1.12 8.81
N CYS A 83 -9.07 1.63 8.66
CA CYS A 83 -8.86 3.06 8.38
C CYS A 83 -9.52 3.49 7.06
N ARG A 84 -9.37 2.69 5.99
CA ARG A 84 -10.00 2.99 4.69
C ARG A 84 -11.52 2.83 4.76
N ALA A 85 -12.01 1.78 5.42
CA ALA A 85 -13.44 1.58 5.63
C ALA A 85 -14.04 2.74 6.44
N PHE A 86 -13.33 3.24 7.45
CA PHE A 86 -13.78 4.37 8.26
C PHE A 86 -13.82 5.68 7.46
N LEU A 87 -12.85 5.93 6.58
CA LEU A 87 -12.90 7.07 5.64
C LEU A 87 -14.09 6.98 4.68
N ALA A 88 -14.42 5.78 4.21
CA ALA A 88 -15.59 5.56 3.37
C ALA A 88 -16.89 5.78 4.16
N ASP A 89 -16.98 5.24 5.37
CA ASP A 89 -18.12 5.42 6.29
C ASP A 89 -18.37 6.93 6.56
N LEU A 90 -17.31 7.72 6.80
CA LEU A 90 -17.38 9.17 7.01
C LEU A 90 -17.76 9.97 5.75
N SER A 91 -17.46 9.43 4.57
CA SER A 91 -17.81 10.05 3.29
C SER A 91 -19.30 9.86 2.95
N GLY A 92 -19.97 8.91 3.62
CA GLY A 92 -21.38 8.58 3.42
C GLY A 92 -21.67 8.14 1.99
N MET A 93 -22.82 8.55 1.47
CA MET A 93 -23.24 8.22 0.10
C MET A 93 -22.66 9.17 -0.97
N SER A 94 -21.83 10.14 -0.60
CA SER A 94 -21.25 11.10 -1.56
C SER A 94 -20.04 10.49 -2.25
N GLN A 95 -20.17 10.24 -3.54
CA GLN A 95 -19.15 9.62 -4.37
C GLN A 95 -17.93 10.53 -4.48
N LYS A 96 -18.18 11.83 -4.61
CA LYS A 96 -17.13 12.86 -4.60
C LYS A 96 -16.31 12.79 -3.31
N LYS A 97 -16.95 12.83 -2.14
CA LYS A 97 -16.25 12.77 -0.84
C LYS A 97 -15.43 11.49 -0.71
N THR A 98 -15.97 10.33 -1.10
CA THR A 98 -15.24 9.05 -1.05
C THR A 98 -13.98 9.05 -1.91
N ARG A 99 -14.04 9.64 -3.11
CA ARG A 99 -12.86 9.83 -3.96
C ARG A 99 -11.87 10.81 -3.35
N THR A 100 -12.33 11.96 -2.85
CA THR A 100 -11.47 12.94 -2.18
C THR A 100 -10.76 12.32 -0.98
N SER A 101 -11.46 11.55 -0.15
CA SER A 101 -10.91 10.88 1.03
C SER A 101 -9.82 9.88 0.66
N ASN A 102 -10.04 9.05 -0.38
CA ASN A 102 -9.03 8.11 -0.87
C ASN A 102 -7.82 8.80 -1.53
N ALA A 103 -8.05 9.97 -2.14
CA ALA A 103 -6.98 10.82 -2.65
C ALA A 103 -6.11 11.38 -1.52
N PHE A 104 -6.70 11.89 -0.44
CA PHE A 104 -5.96 12.30 0.76
C PHE A 104 -5.23 11.15 1.44
N TYR A 105 -5.84 9.97 1.49
CA TYR A 105 -5.19 8.76 2.00
C TYR A 105 -3.90 8.45 1.21
N SER A 106 -3.98 8.50 -0.12
CA SER A 106 -2.82 8.29 -0.99
C SER A 106 -1.78 9.40 -0.85
N PHE A 107 -2.20 10.65 -0.67
CA PHE A 107 -1.32 11.77 -0.39
C PHE A 107 -0.52 11.59 0.91
N PHE A 108 -1.18 11.24 2.02
CA PHE A 108 -0.48 11.00 3.29
C PHE A 108 0.41 9.74 3.26
N MET A 109 0.05 8.74 2.46
CA MET A 109 0.96 7.62 2.16
C MET A 109 2.24 8.12 1.47
N ALA A 110 2.11 9.04 0.50
CA ALA A 110 3.25 9.69 -0.15
C ALA A 110 4.14 10.45 0.83
N VAL A 111 3.54 11.22 1.73
CA VAL A 111 4.25 11.95 2.81
C VAL A 111 5.02 10.96 3.68
N GLY A 112 4.38 9.86 4.10
CA GLY A 112 5.02 8.78 4.86
C GLY A 112 6.22 8.17 4.13
N ASN A 113 6.08 7.88 2.83
CA ASN A 113 7.17 7.35 2.01
C ASN A 113 8.35 8.33 1.91
N VAL A 114 8.08 9.61 1.63
CA VAL A 114 9.14 10.64 1.57
C VAL A 114 9.87 10.75 2.90
N LEU A 115 9.13 10.80 4.02
CA LEU A 115 9.72 10.85 5.35
C LEU A 115 10.54 9.58 5.65
N GLY A 116 10.04 8.40 5.27
CA GLY A 116 10.74 7.13 5.42
C GLY A 116 12.06 7.07 4.65
N PHE A 117 12.04 7.40 3.35
CA PHE A 117 13.25 7.43 2.52
C PHE A 117 14.24 8.51 2.99
N SER A 118 13.74 9.67 3.42
CA SER A 118 14.57 10.75 3.96
C SER A 118 15.22 10.36 5.29
N ALA A 119 14.46 9.77 6.20
CA ALA A 119 14.96 9.30 7.49
C ALA A 119 15.98 8.16 7.33
N GLY A 120 15.75 7.23 6.39
CA GLY A 120 16.72 6.19 6.05
C GLY A 120 18.02 6.74 5.43
N SER A 121 17.96 7.89 4.76
CA SER A 121 19.13 8.54 4.16
C SER A 121 19.94 9.37 5.16
N TYR A 122 19.37 9.72 6.32
CA TYR A 122 20.02 10.56 7.32
C TYR A 122 20.80 9.72 8.34
N THR A 123 22.11 9.94 8.43
CA THR A 123 23.05 9.08 9.18
C THR A 123 23.32 9.49 10.62
N HIS A 124 22.68 10.56 11.11
CA HIS A 124 22.96 11.13 12.43
C HIS A 124 21.74 11.19 13.36
N LEU A 125 20.63 10.53 13.01
CA LEU A 125 19.40 10.53 13.81
C LEU A 125 19.64 9.91 15.20
N TYR A 126 20.56 8.95 15.32
CA TYR A 126 20.95 8.34 16.59
C TYR A 126 21.48 9.33 17.64
N LYS A 127 21.92 10.54 17.23
CA LYS A 127 22.37 11.59 18.17
C LYS A 127 21.21 12.17 18.98
N LEU A 128 19.98 12.15 18.45
CA LEU A 128 18.78 12.59 19.18
C LEU A 128 18.42 11.61 20.31
N PHE A 129 18.74 10.33 20.13
CA PHE A 129 18.51 9.27 21.10
C PHE A 129 19.82 8.50 21.39
N PRO A 130 20.77 9.08 22.16
CA PRO A 130 22.08 8.47 22.37
C PRO A 130 22.03 7.05 22.96
N PHE A 131 20.95 6.73 23.70
CA PHE A 131 20.70 5.41 24.28
C PHE A 131 20.42 4.31 23.23
N SER A 132 20.13 4.69 21.98
CA SER A 132 19.87 3.74 20.89
C SER A 132 21.11 2.92 20.49
N ARG A 133 22.31 3.47 20.73
CA ARG A 133 23.60 2.81 20.49
C ARG A 133 23.96 1.91 21.68
N THR A 134 24.21 0.64 21.41
CA THR A 134 24.55 -0.36 22.42
C THR A 134 25.79 -1.16 21.99
N LYS A 135 26.24 -2.10 22.83
CA LYS A 135 27.32 -3.03 22.46
C LYS A 135 26.92 -3.98 21.32
N ALA A 136 25.62 -4.27 21.16
CA ALA A 136 25.10 -5.19 20.17
C ALA A 136 24.66 -4.49 18.86
N CYS A 137 24.47 -3.17 18.90
CA CYS A 137 23.86 -2.36 17.85
C CYS A 137 24.79 -1.20 17.48
N ASP A 138 25.29 -1.23 16.25
CA ASP A 138 26.19 -0.21 15.69
C ASP A 138 25.44 1.09 15.31
N VAL A 139 26.13 2.03 14.66
CA VAL A 139 25.55 3.32 14.28
C VAL A 139 24.39 3.17 13.29
N TYR A 140 24.45 2.22 12.35
CA TYR A 140 23.38 1.99 11.39
C TYR A 140 22.13 1.45 12.07
N CYS A 141 22.30 0.44 12.92
CA CYS A 141 21.24 -0.10 13.76
C CYS A 141 20.66 0.97 14.70
N ALA A 142 21.49 1.80 15.33
CA ALA A 142 21.06 2.86 16.24
C ALA A 142 20.27 3.97 15.52
N ASN A 143 20.64 4.32 14.29
CA ASN A 143 19.86 5.21 13.43
C ASN A 143 18.48 4.62 13.12
N LEU A 144 18.43 3.33 12.74
CA LEU A 144 17.17 2.65 12.45
C LEU A 144 16.23 2.65 13.66
N LYS A 145 16.74 2.33 14.86
CA LYS A 145 15.98 2.43 16.12
C LYS A 145 15.44 3.84 16.36
N SER A 146 16.25 4.85 16.10
CA SER A 146 15.86 6.26 16.29
C SER A 146 14.72 6.65 15.35
N CYS A 147 14.78 6.22 14.08
CA CYS A 147 13.66 6.38 13.15
C CYS A 147 12.39 5.72 13.68
N PHE A 148 12.51 4.48 14.16
CA PHE A 148 11.38 3.73 14.73
C PHE A 148 10.74 4.40 15.95
N PHE A 149 11.52 4.98 16.86
CA PHE A 149 10.97 5.74 17.98
C PHE A 149 10.15 6.94 17.51
N ILE A 150 10.66 7.70 16.55
CA ILE A 150 9.94 8.83 15.96
C ILE A 150 8.66 8.35 15.26
N SER A 151 8.74 7.26 14.50
CA SER A 151 7.58 6.67 13.82
C SER A 151 6.51 6.16 14.80
N ILE A 152 6.90 5.52 15.90
CA ILE A 152 5.97 5.06 16.93
C ILE A 152 5.30 6.25 17.61
N ALA A 153 6.07 7.26 18.01
CA ALA A 153 5.52 8.47 18.63
C ALA A 153 4.51 9.15 17.69
N LEU A 154 4.87 9.35 16.42
CA LEU A 154 3.99 9.93 15.42
C LEU A 154 2.72 9.09 15.21
N LEU A 155 2.86 7.77 15.06
CA LEU A 155 1.73 6.85 14.87
C LEU A 155 0.75 6.91 16.04
N LEU A 156 1.25 6.80 17.28
CA LEU A 156 0.43 6.81 18.48
C LEU A 156 -0.24 8.17 18.67
N THR A 157 0.49 9.28 18.52
CA THR A 157 -0.09 10.63 18.62
C THR A 157 -1.19 10.84 17.59
N LEU A 158 -0.94 10.54 16.31
CA LEU A 158 -1.95 10.71 15.25
C LEU A 158 -3.15 9.79 15.46
N THR A 159 -2.93 8.55 15.89
CA THR A 159 -4.02 7.61 16.18
C THR A 159 -4.87 8.10 17.35
N ILE A 160 -4.24 8.54 18.44
CA ILE A 160 -4.96 9.08 19.61
C ILE A 160 -5.77 10.31 19.22
N VAL A 161 -5.19 11.24 18.47
CA VAL A 161 -5.88 12.44 17.99
C VAL A 161 -7.06 12.04 17.10
N ALA A 162 -6.84 11.22 16.07
CA ALA A 162 -7.87 10.79 15.15
C ALA A 162 -9.02 10.08 15.87
N LEU A 163 -8.71 9.12 16.75
CA LEU A 163 -9.72 8.38 17.50
C LEU A 163 -10.42 9.25 18.56
N SER A 164 -9.83 10.33 19.06
CA SER A 164 -10.48 11.21 20.04
C SER A 164 -11.43 12.22 19.38
N TYR A 165 -11.04 12.77 18.22
CA TYR A 165 -11.85 13.78 17.53
C TYR A 165 -12.94 13.18 16.63
N VAL A 166 -12.68 12.03 16.00
CA VAL A 166 -13.62 11.44 15.06
C VAL A 166 -14.58 10.49 15.78
N ARG A 167 -15.86 10.87 15.81
CA ARG A 167 -16.91 10.04 16.39
C ARG A 167 -17.27 8.89 15.45
N ASP A 168 -17.46 7.72 16.05
CA ASP A 168 -17.88 6.50 15.36
C ASP A 168 -19.05 5.87 16.12
N LYS A 169 -20.08 5.43 15.40
CA LYS A 169 -21.26 4.83 16.02
C LYS A 169 -21.04 3.32 16.18
N PRO A 170 -21.39 2.71 17.32
CA PRO A 170 -21.40 1.26 17.44
C PRO A 170 -22.31 0.62 16.39
N TRP A 171 -22.00 -0.60 15.95
CA TRP A 171 -22.93 -1.37 15.15
C TRP A 171 -24.12 -1.79 16.03
N SER A 172 -25.34 -1.46 15.61
CA SER A 172 -26.57 -2.04 16.16
C SER A 172 -27.22 -2.89 15.07
N PRO A 173 -27.68 -4.12 15.36
CA PRO A 173 -28.59 -4.83 14.47
C PRO A 173 -29.82 -3.95 14.23
N GLU A 174 -30.31 -3.85 12.99
CA GLU A 174 -31.59 -3.19 12.71
C GLU A 174 -32.68 -3.81 13.61
N GLY A 175 -33.31 -2.99 14.47
CA GLY A 175 -34.37 -3.43 15.38
C GLY A 175 -34.40 -2.85 16.80
N SER A 176 -33.59 -1.84 17.16
CA SER A 176 -33.84 -1.06 18.38
C SER A 176 -34.38 0.32 17.98
N PRO A 177 -35.68 0.63 18.22
CA PRO A 177 -36.19 1.97 18.06
C PRO A 177 -35.32 2.92 18.89
N GLY A 178 -34.99 4.07 18.32
CA GLY A 178 -34.40 5.13 19.12
C GLY A 178 -35.36 5.50 20.25
N GLU A 179 -34.81 5.80 21.42
CA GLU A 179 -35.47 6.72 22.34
C GLU A 179 -35.73 8.02 21.58
N GLY A 180 -37.00 8.31 21.28
CA GLY A 180 -37.43 9.50 20.57
C GLY A 180 -38.70 9.28 19.74
N ASP A 181 -39.82 9.27 20.45
CA ASP A 181 -41.19 9.67 20.10
C ASP A 181 -41.87 9.11 18.83
N ASP A 182 -42.94 8.36 19.11
CA ASP A 182 -44.24 8.30 18.43
C ASP A 182 -44.28 8.20 16.90
N GLU A 183 -44.53 6.98 16.41
CA GLU A 183 -45.62 6.71 15.47
C GLU A 183 -45.82 5.18 15.38
N GLU A 184 -46.93 4.72 15.95
CA GLU A 184 -47.47 3.37 15.78
C GLU A 184 -47.97 3.17 14.34
N ASP A 185 -48.01 1.89 13.97
CA ASP A 185 -48.83 1.28 12.93
C ASP A 185 -48.22 0.96 11.55
N GLU A 186 -48.41 -0.31 11.23
CA GLU A 186 -48.41 -0.96 9.91
C GLU A 186 -47.05 -1.23 9.23
N ILE A 187 -46.46 -2.40 9.55
CA ILE A 187 -46.44 -3.59 8.67
C ILE A 187 -46.05 -4.78 9.56
N ALA A 188 -47.05 -5.40 10.17
CA ALA A 188 -46.96 -6.75 10.67
C ALA A 188 -47.13 -7.68 9.46
N GLU A 189 -46.02 -8.18 8.90
CA GLU A 189 -45.88 -9.51 8.25
C GLU A 189 -44.60 -9.58 7.39
N ALA A 190 -43.43 -9.63 8.06
CA ALA A 190 -42.25 -10.27 7.51
C ALA A 190 -41.63 -11.13 8.61
N LYS A 191 -42.14 -12.35 8.73
CA LYS A 191 -41.74 -13.36 9.70
C LYS A 191 -40.21 -13.56 9.70
N GLN A 192 -39.63 -13.37 10.89
CA GLN A 192 -38.51 -14.11 11.47
C GLN A 192 -37.75 -15.04 10.51
N ALA A 193 -36.67 -14.54 9.94
CA ALA A 193 -35.49 -15.35 9.68
C ALA A 193 -34.47 -15.00 10.77
N VAL A 194 -34.38 -15.85 11.80
CA VAL A 194 -33.21 -15.85 12.69
C VAL A 194 -31.99 -16.05 11.77
N PRO A 195 -31.02 -15.12 11.68
CA PRO A 195 -29.83 -15.35 10.87
C PRO A 195 -29.10 -16.52 11.49
N VAL A 196 -29.10 -17.67 10.82
CA VAL A 196 -28.20 -18.77 11.17
C VAL A 196 -26.79 -18.17 11.16
N PRO A 197 -25.99 -18.28 12.24
CA PRO A 197 -24.64 -17.78 12.25
C PRO A 197 -23.84 -18.59 11.23
N VAL A 198 -23.73 -18.05 10.02
CA VAL A 198 -22.94 -18.68 8.97
C VAL A 198 -21.47 -18.57 9.43
N PRO A 199 -20.68 -19.65 9.34
CA PRO A 199 -19.27 -19.56 9.65
C PRO A 199 -18.63 -18.45 8.82
N PHE A 200 -17.68 -17.71 9.39
CA PHE A 200 -16.98 -16.60 8.73
C PHE A 200 -16.58 -16.88 7.26
N PHE A 201 -16.05 -18.09 6.99
CA PHE A 201 -15.69 -18.51 5.64
C PHE A 201 -16.90 -18.75 4.72
N GLY A 202 -18.02 -19.20 5.27
CA GLY A 202 -19.30 -19.29 4.57
C GLY A 202 -19.85 -17.93 4.19
N GLU A 203 -19.76 -16.92 5.07
CA GLU A 203 -20.14 -15.54 4.74
C GLU A 203 -19.22 -14.90 3.70
N ILE A 204 -17.90 -15.13 3.77
CA ILE A 204 -16.99 -14.68 2.72
C ILE A 204 -17.36 -15.30 1.38
N PHE A 205 -17.57 -16.62 1.33
CA PHE A 205 -17.91 -17.31 0.10
C PHE A 205 -19.27 -16.84 -0.45
N ALA A 206 -20.26 -16.64 0.42
CA ALA A 206 -21.55 -16.05 0.07
C ALA A 206 -21.40 -14.61 -0.45
N ALA A 207 -20.57 -13.79 0.20
CA ALA A 207 -20.29 -12.42 -0.22
C ALA A 207 -19.65 -12.40 -1.62
N PHE A 208 -18.67 -13.28 -1.88
CA PHE A 208 -18.08 -13.48 -3.21
C PHE A 208 -19.14 -13.87 -4.24
N LYS A 209 -19.99 -14.85 -3.94
CA LYS A 209 -21.05 -15.31 -4.84
C LYS A 209 -22.08 -14.21 -5.15
N ASN A 210 -22.34 -13.34 -4.18
CA ASN A 210 -23.32 -12.26 -4.28
C ASN A 210 -22.72 -10.93 -4.78
N LEU A 211 -21.44 -10.89 -5.14
CA LEU A 211 -20.83 -9.69 -5.72
C LEU A 211 -21.49 -9.34 -7.06
N GLN A 212 -21.94 -8.09 -7.17
CA GLN A 212 -22.47 -7.56 -8.43
C GLN A 212 -21.37 -7.53 -9.51
N ARG A 213 -21.79 -7.63 -10.78
CA ARG A 213 -20.89 -7.59 -11.95
C ARG A 213 -19.86 -6.43 -11.93
N PRO A 214 -20.21 -5.19 -11.51
CA PRO A 214 -19.24 -4.10 -11.37
C PRO A 214 -18.05 -4.42 -10.46
N MET A 215 -18.30 -5.11 -9.33
CA MET A 215 -17.25 -5.46 -8.38
C MET A 215 -16.32 -6.52 -8.99
N TRP A 216 -16.84 -7.54 -9.65
CA TRP A 216 -16.02 -8.56 -10.31
C TRP A 216 -15.08 -7.97 -11.37
N ILE A 217 -15.56 -7.01 -12.16
CA ILE A 217 -14.73 -6.31 -13.14
C ILE A 217 -13.66 -5.48 -12.43
N LEU A 218 -14.01 -4.76 -11.36
CA LEU A 218 -13.05 -4.01 -10.54
C LEU A 218 -11.95 -4.91 -9.97
N LEU A 219 -12.32 -6.07 -9.42
CA LEU A 219 -11.39 -7.08 -8.90
C LEU A 219 -10.44 -7.59 -9.98
N LEU A 220 -10.95 -7.88 -11.19
CA LEU A 220 -10.13 -8.34 -12.32
C LEU A 220 -9.15 -7.27 -12.81
N VAL A 221 -9.61 -6.03 -13.00
CA VAL A 221 -8.74 -4.92 -13.46
C VAL A 221 -7.67 -4.62 -12.41
N THR A 222 -8.03 -4.64 -11.13
CA THR A 222 -7.10 -4.49 -9.99
C THR A 222 -6.08 -5.62 -9.96
N CYS A 223 -6.52 -6.87 -10.14
CA CYS A 223 -5.66 -8.05 -10.19
C CYS A 223 -4.55 -7.89 -11.25
N LEU A 224 -4.92 -7.58 -12.49
CA LEU A 224 -3.95 -7.38 -13.58
C LEU A 224 -3.05 -6.16 -13.36
N ASN A 225 -3.61 -5.07 -12.80
CA ASN A 225 -2.81 -3.90 -12.46
C ASN A 225 -1.73 -4.22 -11.40
N TRP A 226 -2.05 -5.06 -10.42
CA TRP A 226 -1.08 -5.47 -9.41
C TRP A 226 -0.07 -6.49 -9.93
N VAL A 227 -0.43 -7.39 -10.87
CA VAL A 227 0.55 -8.18 -11.64
C VAL A 227 1.59 -7.26 -12.30
N ALA A 228 1.19 -6.07 -12.76
CA ALA A 228 2.11 -5.10 -13.33
C ALA A 228 3.02 -4.39 -12.32
N TRP A 229 2.50 -4.05 -11.14
CA TRP A 229 3.25 -3.34 -10.11
C TRP A 229 4.26 -4.23 -9.39
N PHE A 230 3.96 -5.50 -9.16
CA PHE A 230 4.80 -6.36 -8.33
C PHE A 230 6.23 -6.54 -8.83
N PRO A 231 6.50 -6.80 -10.12
CA PRO A 231 7.86 -6.86 -10.64
C PRO A 231 8.65 -5.60 -10.28
N PHE A 232 8.07 -4.42 -10.53
CA PHE A 232 8.71 -3.16 -10.20
C PHE A 232 8.97 -3.02 -8.71
N LEU A 233 7.97 -3.25 -7.85
CA LEU A 233 8.13 -3.13 -6.40
C LEU A 233 9.15 -4.10 -5.79
N LEU A 234 9.41 -5.24 -6.43
CA LEU A 234 10.38 -6.23 -5.98
C LEU A 234 11.80 -5.93 -6.49
N PHE A 235 11.92 -5.46 -7.73
CA PHE A 235 13.19 -5.40 -8.44
C PHE A 235 13.64 -3.99 -8.84
N ASP A 236 12.95 -2.92 -8.47
CA ASP A 236 13.27 -1.56 -8.90
C ASP A 236 14.68 -1.08 -8.49
N THR A 237 15.02 -1.22 -7.21
CA THR A 237 16.30 -0.81 -6.62
C THR A 237 17.42 -1.76 -7.02
N ASP A 238 17.11 -3.06 -7.14
CA ASP A 238 18.02 -4.06 -7.70
C ASP A 238 18.29 -3.76 -9.18
N TRP A 239 17.28 -3.40 -9.98
CA TRP A 239 17.41 -2.99 -11.38
C TRP A 239 18.31 -1.76 -11.50
N MET A 240 18.15 -0.78 -10.62
CA MET A 240 19.04 0.37 -10.59
C MET A 240 20.49 -0.01 -10.23
N GLY A 241 20.69 -0.93 -9.29
CA GLY A 241 22.00 -1.47 -8.88
C GLY A 241 22.70 -2.29 -9.97
N ARG A 242 21.99 -3.28 -10.50
CA ARG A 242 22.51 -4.31 -11.39
C ARG A 242 22.46 -3.91 -12.86
N GLU A 243 21.31 -3.47 -13.34
CA GLU A 243 21.12 -3.21 -14.76
C GLU A 243 21.65 -1.84 -15.17
N VAL A 244 21.29 -0.80 -14.42
CA VAL A 244 21.68 0.59 -14.72
C VAL A 244 23.11 0.89 -14.30
N TYR A 245 23.50 0.50 -13.08
CA TYR A 245 24.85 0.74 -12.57
C TYR A 245 25.86 -0.37 -12.90
N GLY A 246 25.41 -1.55 -13.35
CA GLY A 246 26.28 -2.66 -13.72
C GLY A 246 26.96 -3.35 -12.53
N GLY A 247 26.46 -3.11 -11.31
CA GLY A 247 26.97 -3.74 -10.10
C GLY A 247 26.51 -5.18 -9.93
N ASP A 248 27.12 -5.88 -8.98
CA ASP A 248 26.76 -7.24 -8.60
C ASP A 248 26.74 -7.33 -7.07
N SER A 249 25.63 -7.80 -6.51
CA SER A 249 25.42 -7.99 -5.07
C SER A 249 26.21 -9.18 -4.50
N SER A 250 26.71 -10.08 -5.36
CA SER A 250 27.49 -11.27 -4.97
C SER A 250 29.00 -11.11 -5.12
N ALA A 251 29.47 -9.94 -5.60
CA ALA A 251 30.89 -9.69 -5.84
C ALA A 251 31.63 -9.17 -4.59
N ASP A 252 32.94 -9.38 -4.52
CA ASP A 252 33.73 -9.13 -3.31
C ASP A 252 34.18 -7.67 -3.08
N SER A 253 34.13 -6.78 -4.09
CA SER A 253 34.67 -5.43 -3.92
C SER A 253 33.99 -4.33 -4.74
N ASP A 254 34.46 -4.05 -5.94
CA ASP A 254 34.08 -2.81 -6.64
C ASP A 254 32.72 -2.93 -7.34
N GLN A 255 32.36 -4.12 -7.81
CA GLN A 255 31.01 -4.37 -8.32
C GLN A 255 29.95 -4.28 -7.21
N LEU A 256 30.28 -4.68 -5.98
CA LEU A 256 29.38 -4.51 -4.83
C LEU A 256 29.22 -3.02 -4.47
N LYS A 257 30.30 -2.24 -4.45
CA LYS A 257 30.20 -0.79 -4.24
C LYS A 257 29.35 -0.11 -5.31
N MET A 258 29.45 -0.55 -6.56
CA MET A 258 28.65 -0.03 -7.67
C MET A 258 27.18 -0.42 -7.54
N TYR A 259 26.90 -1.65 -7.12
CA TYR A 259 25.56 -2.12 -6.78
C TYR A 259 24.96 -1.27 -5.67
N ASP A 260 25.66 -1.09 -4.54
CA ASP A 260 25.23 -0.26 -3.41
C ASP A 260 24.96 1.19 -3.83
N ARG A 261 25.80 1.75 -4.71
CA ARG A 261 25.61 3.10 -5.23
C ARG A 261 24.37 3.20 -6.12
N GLY A 262 24.08 2.17 -6.91
CA GLY A 262 22.86 2.09 -7.71
C GLY A 262 21.62 1.89 -6.84
N VAL A 263 21.66 1.02 -5.82
CA VAL A 263 20.56 0.86 -4.86
C VAL A 263 20.23 2.18 -4.15
N ARG A 264 21.25 2.94 -3.71
CA ARG A 264 21.05 4.28 -3.13
C ARG A 264 20.43 5.26 -4.13
N ALA A 265 20.84 5.20 -5.40
CA ALA A 265 20.23 6.02 -6.45
C ALA A 265 18.78 5.59 -6.75
N GLY A 266 18.46 4.30 -6.64
CA GLY A 266 17.10 3.76 -6.74
C GLY A 266 16.22 4.25 -5.60
N ALA A 267 16.73 4.26 -4.36
CA ALA A 267 16.03 4.84 -3.21
C ALA A 267 15.73 6.33 -3.40
N LEU A 268 16.66 7.09 -3.98
CA LEU A 268 16.39 8.48 -4.39
C LEU A 268 15.28 8.55 -5.46
N GLY A 269 15.29 7.63 -6.44
CA GLY A 269 14.21 7.48 -7.42
C GLY A 269 12.85 7.26 -6.76
N LEU A 270 12.77 6.34 -5.79
CA LEU A 270 11.55 6.07 -5.02
C LEU A 270 11.08 7.25 -4.17
N MET A 271 12.01 8.08 -3.68
CA MET A 271 11.66 9.34 -3.03
C MET A 271 11.02 10.32 -4.03
N LEU A 272 11.59 10.48 -5.23
CA LEU A 272 11.02 11.33 -6.29
C LEU A 272 9.66 10.82 -6.75
N ASN A 273 9.54 9.51 -6.93
CA ASN A 273 8.28 8.83 -7.19
C ASN A 273 7.23 9.20 -6.13
N SER A 274 7.59 9.15 -4.85
CA SER A 274 6.68 9.48 -3.75
C SER A 274 6.27 10.96 -3.75
N VAL A 275 7.15 11.87 -4.14
CA VAL A 275 6.79 13.29 -4.33
C VAL A 275 5.76 13.46 -5.43
N VAL A 276 5.97 12.85 -6.60
CA VAL A 276 5.02 12.90 -7.72
C VAL A 276 3.70 12.21 -7.35
N LEU A 277 3.75 11.11 -6.61
CA LEU A 277 2.59 10.43 -6.07
C LEU A 277 1.75 11.37 -5.20
N GLY A 278 2.39 12.10 -4.28
CA GLY A 278 1.73 13.06 -3.42
C GLY A 278 1.05 14.19 -4.20
N VAL A 279 1.77 14.83 -5.11
CA VAL A 279 1.23 15.91 -5.95
C VAL A 279 0.06 15.40 -6.82
N THR A 280 0.24 14.24 -7.45
CA THR A 280 -0.82 13.63 -8.27
C THR A 280 -2.04 13.26 -7.44
N SER A 281 -1.85 12.77 -6.22
CA SER A 281 -2.92 12.42 -5.28
C SER A 281 -3.83 13.61 -5.00
N LEU A 282 -3.28 14.81 -4.78
CA LEU A 282 -4.08 16.03 -4.61
C LEU A 282 -4.82 16.45 -5.90
N GLY A 283 -4.27 16.10 -7.07
CA GLY A 283 -4.82 16.41 -8.38
C GLY A 283 -5.82 15.41 -8.95
N VAL A 284 -6.11 14.28 -8.27
CA VAL A 284 -6.93 13.18 -8.82
C VAL A 284 -8.29 13.64 -9.33
N GLU A 285 -8.99 14.53 -8.61
CA GLU A 285 -10.30 15.03 -9.05
C GLU A 285 -10.22 15.92 -10.29
N ALA A 286 -9.17 16.74 -10.40
CA ALA A 286 -8.96 17.59 -11.56
C ALA A 286 -8.60 16.75 -12.79
N LEU A 287 -7.70 15.77 -12.62
CA LEU A 287 -7.33 14.82 -13.66
C LEU A 287 -8.53 13.99 -14.12
N ALA A 288 -9.33 13.48 -13.19
CA ALA A 288 -10.50 12.67 -13.52
C ALA A 288 -11.53 13.47 -14.32
N ARG A 289 -11.75 14.74 -13.97
CA ARG A 289 -12.64 15.63 -14.75
C ARG A 289 -12.07 15.94 -16.13
N GLY A 290 -10.77 16.25 -16.22
CA GLY A 290 -10.10 16.60 -17.47
C GLY A 290 -10.12 15.49 -18.53
N VAL A 291 -10.02 14.23 -18.11
CA VAL A 291 -10.04 13.08 -19.05
C VAL A 291 -11.43 12.48 -19.28
N GLY A 292 -12.48 13.07 -18.71
CA GLY A 292 -13.86 12.63 -18.89
C GLY A 292 -14.28 11.45 -18.00
N GLY A 293 -13.69 11.30 -16.82
CA GLY A 293 -14.15 10.40 -15.76
C GLY A 293 -13.05 9.50 -15.17
N VAL A 294 -13.32 8.93 -13.99
CA VAL A 294 -12.38 8.05 -13.25
C VAL A 294 -12.02 6.77 -14.01
N LYS A 295 -12.96 6.24 -14.80
CA LYS A 295 -12.77 5.07 -15.66
C LYS A 295 -11.64 5.33 -16.68
N ARG A 296 -11.77 6.44 -17.41
CA ARG A 296 -10.79 6.84 -18.43
C ARG A 296 -9.46 7.16 -17.79
N LEU A 297 -9.46 7.86 -16.66
CA LEU A 297 -8.24 8.16 -15.91
C LEU A 297 -7.49 6.87 -15.54
N TRP A 298 -8.18 5.88 -14.96
CA TRP A 298 -7.55 4.62 -14.58
C TRP A 298 -7.01 3.83 -15.78
N GLY A 299 -7.73 3.84 -16.91
CA GLY A 299 -7.25 3.25 -18.16
C GLY A 299 -6.00 3.95 -18.71
N ILE A 300 -5.98 5.28 -18.77
CA ILE A 300 -4.84 6.09 -19.25
C ILE A 300 -3.59 5.78 -18.43
N VAL A 301 -3.70 5.83 -17.09
CA VAL A 301 -2.52 5.62 -16.24
C VAL A 301 -2.00 4.19 -16.26
N ASN A 302 -2.85 3.20 -16.54
CA ASN A 302 -2.40 1.83 -16.79
C ASN A 302 -1.54 1.74 -18.07
N PHE A 303 -1.89 2.48 -19.13
CA PHE A 303 -1.02 2.58 -20.30
C PHE A 303 0.28 3.35 -20.00
N VAL A 304 0.22 4.41 -19.20
CA VAL A 304 1.44 5.10 -18.72
C VAL A 304 2.33 4.14 -17.95
N LEU A 305 1.77 3.31 -17.07
CA LEU A 305 2.49 2.26 -16.36
C LEU A 305 3.13 1.26 -17.33
N ALA A 306 2.38 0.77 -18.33
CA ALA A 306 2.89 -0.14 -19.34
C ALA A 306 4.09 0.45 -20.11
N ILE A 307 3.98 1.72 -20.52
CA ILE A 307 5.05 2.45 -21.21
C ILE A 307 6.26 2.60 -20.29
N CYS A 308 6.06 3.00 -19.02
CA CYS A 308 7.17 3.12 -18.06
C CYS A 308 7.89 1.78 -17.87
N LEU A 309 7.16 0.70 -17.68
CA LEU A 309 7.75 -0.64 -17.55
C LEU A 309 8.50 -1.06 -18.81
N ALA A 310 7.97 -0.79 -20.00
CA ALA A 310 8.69 -1.05 -21.26
C ALA A 310 9.96 -0.18 -21.41
N MET A 311 9.92 1.08 -20.97
CA MET A 311 11.05 2.01 -21.02
C MET A 311 12.24 1.58 -20.14
N THR A 312 12.02 0.73 -19.12
CA THR A 312 13.12 0.14 -18.35
C THR A 312 14.09 -0.64 -19.24
N ILE A 313 13.59 -1.31 -20.29
CA ILE A 313 14.39 -2.05 -21.27
C ILE A 313 15.28 -1.08 -22.04
N LEU A 314 14.73 0.03 -22.51
CA LEU A 314 15.48 1.05 -23.24
C LEU A 314 16.60 1.61 -22.36
N ILE A 315 16.29 1.96 -21.11
CA ILE A 315 17.28 2.50 -20.17
C ILE A 315 18.36 1.46 -19.88
N THR A 316 18.01 0.19 -19.69
CA THR A 316 18.99 -0.88 -19.50
C THR A 316 19.88 -1.06 -20.72
N LYS A 317 19.33 -1.04 -21.94
CA LYS A 317 20.13 -1.14 -23.18
C LYS A 317 21.04 0.08 -23.38
N LEU A 318 20.57 1.28 -23.04
CA LEU A 318 21.40 2.49 -23.04
C LEU A 318 22.50 2.44 -21.98
N ALA A 319 22.19 1.92 -20.78
CA ALA A 319 23.17 1.72 -19.72
C ALA A 319 24.26 0.72 -20.15
N GLN A 320 23.86 -0.43 -20.69
CA GLN A 320 24.75 -1.48 -21.17
C GLN A 320 25.68 -0.98 -22.30
N SER A 321 25.14 -0.29 -23.30
CA SER A 321 25.93 0.24 -24.43
C SER A 321 26.90 1.36 -24.05
N ASN A 322 26.64 2.08 -22.95
CA ASN A 322 27.47 3.18 -22.48
C ASN A 322 28.29 2.83 -21.23
N ARG A 323 28.47 1.55 -20.90
CA ARG A 323 29.32 1.15 -19.77
C ARG A 323 30.76 1.56 -20.04
N ARG A 324 31.37 2.22 -19.05
CA ARG A 324 32.75 2.71 -19.11
C ARG A 324 33.56 2.05 -18.02
N TYR A 325 34.81 1.75 -18.34
CA TYR A 325 35.76 1.15 -17.42
C TYR A 325 37.00 2.03 -17.34
N THR A 326 37.60 2.13 -16.16
CA THR A 326 38.89 2.79 -15.96
C THR A 326 39.88 1.79 -15.39
N THR A 327 41.14 1.89 -15.79
CA THR A 327 42.21 1.05 -15.26
C THR A 327 43.03 1.85 -14.26
N VAL A 328 43.02 1.45 -12.98
CA VAL A 328 43.81 2.06 -11.91
C VAL A 328 44.62 0.94 -11.25
N ASN A 329 45.94 1.12 -11.11
CA ASN A 329 46.84 0.14 -10.50
C ASN A 329 46.73 -1.29 -11.07
N GLY A 330 46.45 -1.43 -12.38
CA GLY A 330 46.29 -2.74 -13.04
C GLY A 330 44.93 -3.41 -12.84
N GLY A 331 44.02 -2.83 -12.04
CA GLY A 331 42.63 -3.28 -11.89
C GLY A 331 41.68 -2.55 -12.85
N THR A 332 40.74 -3.27 -13.45
CA THR A 332 39.67 -2.67 -14.29
C THR A 332 38.46 -2.35 -13.40
N HIS A 333 38.16 -1.06 -13.23
CA HIS A 333 37.07 -0.57 -12.39
C HIS A 333 35.91 -0.05 -13.24
N LEU A 334 34.69 -0.46 -12.90
CA LEU A 334 33.48 0.03 -13.56
C LEU A 334 33.19 1.47 -13.11
N LEU A 335 32.92 2.35 -14.06
CA LEU A 335 32.52 3.74 -13.81
C LEU A 335 30.99 3.88 -13.71
N PRO A 336 30.48 4.89 -12.97
CA PRO A 336 29.05 5.20 -12.93
C PRO A 336 28.45 5.44 -14.30
N PRO A 337 27.14 5.14 -14.49
CA PRO A 337 26.46 5.39 -15.75
C PRO A 337 26.51 6.89 -16.09
N PRO A 338 26.48 7.23 -17.40
CA PRO A 338 26.42 8.63 -17.82
C PRO A 338 25.24 9.37 -17.18
N ALA A 339 25.41 10.68 -16.95
CA ALA A 339 24.40 11.51 -16.30
C ALA A 339 23.04 11.42 -16.99
N GLY A 340 23.00 11.33 -18.33
CA GLY A 340 21.76 11.17 -19.09
C GLY A 340 21.02 9.85 -18.81
N VAL A 341 21.74 8.72 -18.70
CA VAL A 341 21.14 7.41 -18.38
C VAL A 341 20.60 7.42 -16.96
N LYS A 342 21.38 7.95 -16.00
CA LYS A 342 20.96 8.09 -14.61
C LYS A 342 19.74 9.00 -14.49
N ALA A 343 19.74 10.15 -15.18
CA ALA A 343 18.61 11.07 -15.19
C ALA A 343 17.36 10.43 -15.82
N GLY A 344 17.51 9.67 -16.90
CA GLY A 344 16.43 8.90 -17.51
C GLY A 344 15.82 7.88 -16.54
N ALA A 345 16.66 7.14 -15.81
CA ALA A 345 16.19 6.20 -14.79
C ALA A 345 15.42 6.91 -13.67
N LEU A 346 15.97 8.00 -13.11
CA LEU A 346 15.31 8.77 -12.05
C LEU A 346 14.00 9.43 -12.53
N ALA A 347 13.96 9.89 -13.78
CA ALA A 347 12.74 10.43 -14.38
C ALA A 347 11.67 9.35 -14.54
N LEU A 348 12.04 8.13 -14.93
CA LEU A 348 11.12 6.99 -15.00
C LEU A 348 10.52 6.70 -13.62
N PHE A 349 11.34 6.61 -12.57
CA PHE A 349 10.85 6.46 -11.19
C PHE A 349 9.85 7.55 -10.82
N ALA A 350 10.20 8.82 -11.08
CA ALA A 350 9.34 9.97 -10.78
C ALA A 350 7.98 9.87 -11.52
N VAL A 351 7.98 9.59 -12.82
CA VAL A 351 6.76 9.46 -13.64
C VAL A 351 5.88 8.32 -13.14
N MET A 352 6.45 7.22 -12.67
CA MET A 352 5.68 6.11 -12.08
C MET A 352 4.89 6.53 -10.82
N GLY A 353 5.20 7.66 -10.19
CA GLY A 353 4.39 8.20 -9.09
C GLY A 353 2.95 8.54 -9.53
N ILE A 354 2.75 8.91 -10.80
CA ILE A 354 1.44 9.23 -11.37
C ILE A 354 0.49 8.01 -11.36
N PRO A 355 0.82 6.89 -12.04
CA PRO A 355 -0.03 5.71 -11.99
C PRO A 355 -0.17 5.12 -10.58
N GLN A 356 0.85 5.27 -9.74
CA GLN A 356 0.79 4.75 -8.37
C GLN A 356 -0.21 5.53 -7.50
N ALA A 357 -0.27 6.86 -7.62
CA ALA A 357 -1.28 7.68 -6.95
C ALA A 357 -2.70 7.24 -7.30
N ILE A 358 -2.94 6.93 -8.58
CA ILE A 358 -4.24 6.43 -9.04
C ILE A 358 -4.54 5.02 -8.52
N THR A 359 -3.52 4.15 -8.52
CA THR A 359 -3.64 2.77 -8.02
C THR A 359 -4.01 2.72 -6.54
N TYR A 360 -3.48 3.64 -5.73
CA TYR A 360 -3.77 3.70 -4.29
C TYR A 360 -5.09 4.40 -3.94
N SER A 361 -5.70 5.13 -4.89
CA SER A 361 -6.92 5.90 -4.65
C SER A 361 -8.16 5.33 -5.36
N ILE A 362 -8.15 5.25 -6.69
CA ILE A 362 -9.35 4.98 -7.49
C ILE A 362 -9.95 3.58 -7.23
N PRO A 363 -9.19 2.48 -7.23
CA PRO A 363 -9.77 1.15 -7.02
C PRO A 363 -10.49 1.02 -5.67
N PHE A 364 -9.88 1.58 -4.62
CA PHE A 364 -10.44 1.57 -3.27
C PHE A 364 -11.68 2.48 -3.17
N ALA A 365 -11.63 3.65 -3.81
CA ALA A 365 -12.82 4.50 -3.92
C ALA A 365 -13.96 3.75 -4.62
N LEU A 366 -13.71 3.16 -5.80
CA LEU A 366 -14.73 2.41 -6.55
C LEU A 366 -15.27 1.21 -5.75
N ALA A 367 -14.43 0.48 -5.02
CA ALA A 367 -14.89 -0.62 -4.17
C ALA A 367 -15.81 -0.12 -3.06
N SER A 368 -15.47 0.98 -2.39
CA SER A 368 -16.34 1.60 -1.38
C SER A 368 -17.66 2.10 -1.98
N ILE A 369 -17.62 2.67 -3.18
CA ILE A 369 -18.79 3.15 -3.91
C ILE A 369 -19.75 1.98 -4.22
N PHE A 370 -19.23 0.90 -4.79
CA PHE A 370 -20.05 -0.27 -5.13
C PHE A 370 -20.52 -1.05 -3.89
N SER A 371 -19.75 -1.03 -2.81
CA SER A 371 -20.13 -1.63 -1.52
C SER A 371 -21.32 -0.91 -0.88
N ASN A 372 -21.34 0.42 -0.92
CA ASN A 372 -22.46 1.23 -0.42
C ASN A 372 -23.78 0.91 -1.13
N THR A 373 -23.71 0.56 -2.42
CA THR A 373 -24.90 0.18 -3.20
C THR A 373 -25.37 -1.25 -2.98
N SER A 374 -24.51 -2.15 -2.44
CA SER A 374 -24.81 -3.58 -2.31
C SER A 374 -25.05 -4.04 -0.88
N GLY A 375 -24.84 -3.20 0.14
CA GLY A 375 -25.07 -3.52 1.55
C GLY A 375 -24.08 -4.53 2.17
N ALA A 376 -23.04 -4.94 1.43
CA ALA A 376 -22.13 -6.02 1.83
C ALA A 376 -21.11 -5.67 2.94
N GLY A 377 -21.20 -4.48 3.53
CA GLY A 377 -20.24 -3.96 4.51
C GLY A 377 -18.98 -3.39 3.85
N GLN A 378 -18.58 -2.18 4.28
CA GLN A 378 -17.42 -1.48 3.75
C GLN A 378 -16.11 -2.23 4.04
N GLY A 379 -15.96 -2.77 5.25
CA GLY A 379 -14.76 -3.47 5.68
C GLY A 379 -14.54 -4.76 4.90
N LEU A 380 -15.57 -5.58 4.78
CA LEU A 380 -15.53 -6.82 4.01
C LEU A 380 -15.23 -6.57 2.52
N SER A 381 -15.89 -5.58 1.90
CA SER A 381 -15.72 -5.29 0.47
C SER A 381 -14.29 -4.82 0.14
N LEU A 382 -13.71 -3.97 0.99
CA LEU A 382 -12.30 -3.55 0.86
C LEU A 382 -11.35 -4.71 1.14
N GLY A 383 -11.67 -5.58 2.10
CA GLY A 383 -10.92 -6.81 2.35
C GLY A 383 -10.90 -7.75 1.15
N VAL A 384 -12.03 -7.89 0.44
CA VAL A 384 -12.13 -8.66 -0.80
C VAL A 384 -11.31 -8.03 -1.93
N LEU A 385 -11.35 -6.69 -2.08
CA LEU A 385 -10.47 -5.99 -3.03
C LEU A 385 -8.99 -6.30 -2.78
N ASN A 386 -8.58 -6.36 -1.50
CA ASN A 386 -7.21 -6.69 -1.16
C ASN A 386 -6.80 -8.13 -1.56
N LEU A 387 -7.75 -9.07 -1.67
CA LEU A 387 -7.43 -10.40 -2.21
C LEU A 387 -7.01 -10.32 -3.69
N SER A 388 -7.61 -9.41 -4.46
CA SER A 388 -7.16 -9.11 -5.83
C SER A 388 -5.79 -8.43 -5.90
N ILE A 389 -5.22 -7.99 -4.78
CA ILE A 389 -3.87 -7.44 -4.72
C ILE A 389 -2.89 -8.55 -4.35
N VAL A 390 -3.15 -9.24 -3.25
CA VAL A 390 -2.17 -10.18 -2.69
C VAL A 390 -2.12 -11.48 -3.51
N ILE A 391 -3.18 -11.89 -4.23
CA ILE A 391 -3.13 -13.12 -5.05
C ILE A 391 -2.11 -12.96 -6.20
N PRO A 392 -2.20 -11.90 -7.02
CA PRO A 392 -1.13 -11.53 -7.95
C PRO A 392 0.25 -11.46 -7.32
N GLN A 393 0.36 -10.89 -6.12
CA GLN A 393 1.63 -10.79 -5.40
C GLN A 393 2.29 -12.14 -5.25
N MET A 394 1.55 -13.12 -4.73
CA MET A 394 2.08 -14.46 -4.50
C MET A 394 2.47 -15.12 -5.81
N VAL A 395 1.63 -15.01 -6.84
CA VAL A 395 1.90 -15.58 -8.16
C VAL A 395 3.18 -14.99 -8.74
N VAL A 396 3.33 -13.67 -8.75
CA VAL A 396 4.52 -12.99 -9.29
C VAL A 396 5.76 -13.26 -8.43
N SER A 397 5.66 -13.24 -7.11
CA SER A 397 6.81 -13.50 -6.23
C SER A 397 7.35 -14.92 -6.39
N VAL A 398 6.49 -15.92 -6.63
CA VAL A 398 6.93 -17.31 -6.86
C VAL A 398 7.40 -17.51 -8.30
N ALA A 399 6.73 -16.89 -9.28
CA ALA A 399 7.00 -17.10 -10.70
C ALA A 399 8.18 -16.26 -11.24
N SER A 400 8.45 -15.09 -10.68
CA SER A 400 9.45 -14.13 -11.21
C SER A 400 10.85 -14.74 -11.30
N GLY A 401 11.36 -15.36 -10.24
CA GLY A 401 12.69 -15.98 -10.26
C GLY A 401 12.87 -17.04 -11.36
N PRO A 402 12.02 -18.09 -11.40
CA PRO A 402 12.04 -19.08 -12.48
C PRO A 402 11.83 -18.46 -13.87
N TRP A 403 10.95 -17.48 -13.99
CA TRP A 403 10.67 -16.79 -15.25
C TRP A 403 11.89 -16.01 -15.75
N ASP A 404 12.53 -15.22 -14.90
CA ASP A 404 13.72 -14.46 -15.25
C ASP A 404 14.86 -15.39 -15.69
N ALA A 405 15.02 -16.54 -15.02
CA ALA A 405 16.01 -17.55 -15.40
C ALA A 405 15.78 -18.11 -16.82
N LEU A 406 14.53 -18.28 -17.26
CA LEU A 406 14.20 -18.76 -18.61
C LEU A 406 14.61 -17.77 -19.72
N PHE A 407 14.73 -16.48 -19.39
CA PHE A 407 15.05 -15.41 -20.34
C PHE A 407 16.47 -14.85 -20.17
N GLY A 408 17.38 -15.62 -19.55
CA GLY A 408 18.79 -15.25 -19.40
C GLY A 408 19.12 -14.47 -18.12
N GLY A 409 18.18 -14.37 -17.18
CA GLY A 409 18.33 -13.71 -15.88
C GLY A 409 18.13 -12.19 -15.90
N GLY A 410 18.32 -11.57 -14.74
CA GLY A 410 18.10 -10.13 -14.53
C GLY A 410 16.64 -9.79 -14.25
N ASN A 411 16.28 -8.51 -14.38
CA ASN A 411 14.97 -8.00 -13.93
C ASN A 411 14.00 -7.67 -15.08
N LEU A 412 14.52 -7.64 -16.31
CA LEU A 412 13.77 -7.20 -17.49
C LEU A 412 12.59 -8.11 -17.87
N PRO A 413 12.70 -9.45 -17.82
CA PRO A 413 11.58 -10.33 -18.21
C PRO A 413 10.35 -10.12 -17.31
N ALA A 414 10.55 -9.97 -16.00
CA ALA A 414 9.49 -9.60 -15.06
C ALA A 414 8.86 -8.24 -15.39
N PHE A 415 9.64 -7.23 -15.81
CA PHE A 415 9.11 -5.93 -16.23
C PHE A 415 8.31 -5.99 -17.53
N VAL A 416 8.68 -6.86 -18.48
CA VAL A 416 7.91 -7.10 -19.72
C VAL A 416 6.55 -7.70 -19.40
N VAL A 417 6.50 -8.72 -18.54
CA VAL A 417 5.24 -9.31 -18.08
C VAL A 417 4.38 -8.23 -17.42
N GLY A 418 4.98 -7.38 -16.60
CA GLY A 418 4.27 -6.28 -15.99
C GLY A 418 3.75 -5.25 -17.00
N ALA A 419 4.52 -4.92 -18.04
CA ALA A 419 4.09 -4.00 -19.09
C ALA A 419 2.87 -4.54 -19.86
N VAL A 420 2.89 -5.83 -20.20
CA VAL A 420 1.75 -6.50 -20.86
C VAL A 420 0.53 -6.51 -19.94
N ALA A 421 0.69 -6.89 -18.68
CA ALA A 421 -0.40 -6.90 -17.70
C ALA A 421 -1.02 -5.51 -17.49
N ALA A 422 -0.20 -4.46 -17.45
CA ALA A 422 -0.65 -3.08 -17.36
C ALA A 422 -1.45 -2.65 -18.60
N ALA A 423 -0.99 -3.01 -19.81
CA ALA A 423 -1.70 -2.71 -21.05
C ALA A 423 -3.07 -3.42 -21.10
N VAL A 424 -3.13 -4.71 -20.74
CA VAL A 424 -4.38 -5.47 -20.67
C VAL A 424 -5.32 -4.89 -19.60
N SER A 425 -4.79 -4.54 -18.42
CA SER A 425 -5.56 -3.84 -17.37
C SER A 425 -6.13 -2.51 -17.88
N GLY A 426 -5.35 -1.74 -18.63
CA GLY A 426 -5.78 -0.49 -19.28
C GLY A 426 -6.93 -0.70 -20.26
N ILE A 427 -6.83 -1.70 -21.14
CA ILE A 427 -7.89 -2.06 -22.10
C ILE A 427 -9.18 -2.46 -21.36
N LEU A 428 -9.08 -3.29 -20.34
CA LEU A 428 -10.25 -3.73 -19.55
C LEU A 428 -10.85 -2.58 -18.75
N ALA A 429 -10.03 -1.67 -18.21
CA ALA A 429 -10.50 -0.46 -17.56
C ALA A 429 -11.32 0.41 -18.53
N PHE A 430 -10.90 0.55 -19.79
CA PHE A 430 -11.66 1.32 -20.79
C PHE A 430 -12.91 0.62 -21.31
N THR A 431 -12.86 -0.69 -21.50
CA THR A 431 -13.96 -1.43 -22.15
C THR A 431 -15.01 -1.89 -21.14
N MET A 432 -14.58 -2.47 -20.02
CA MET A 432 -15.46 -3.20 -19.11
C MET A 432 -15.81 -2.46 -17.83
N LEU A 433 -14.94 -1.58 -17.32
CA LEU A 433 -15.21 -0.90 -16.04
C LEU A 433 -16.49 -0.06 -16.16
N PRO A 434 -17.48 -0.22 -15.26
CA PRO A 434 -18.66 0.62 -15.27
C PRO A 434 -18.31 2.04 -14.79
N SER A 435 -18.96 3.03 -15.38
CA SER A 435 -18.93 4.39 -14.84
C SER A 435 -19.64 4.40 -13.48
N PRO A 436 -19.10 5.08 -12.46
CA PRO A 436 -19.82 5.24 -11.20
C PRO A 436 -21.15 5.96 -11.47
N PRO A 437 -22.24 5.57 -10.78
CA PRO A 437 -23.53 6.25 -10.91
C PRO A 437 -23.40 7.74 -10.55
N PRO A 438 -24.22 8.63 -11.14
CA PRO A 438 -24.22 10.04 -10.79
C PRO A 438 -24.52 10.21 -9.30
N ASP A 439 -23.90 11.22 -8.67
CA ASP A 439 -24.23 11.59 -7.29
C ASP A 439 -25.75 11.86 -7.23
N SER A 440 -26.51 11.09 -6.43
CA SER A 440 -27.90 11.46 -6.15
C SER A 440 -27.92 12.87 -5.57
N PRO A 441 -28.79 13.78 -6.05
CA PRO A 441 -28.89 15.10 -5.47
C PRO A 441 -29.15 14.91 -3.98
N SER A 442 -28.28 15.49 -3.15
CA SER A 442 -28.48 15.54 -1.71
C SER A 442 -29.91 16.00 -1.49
N ILE A 443 -30.73 15.21 -0.80
CA ILE A 443 -31.99 15.71 -0.25
C ILE A 443 -31.57 16.89 0.62
N LYS A 444 -31.71 18.10 0.07
CA LYS A 444 -31.71 19.31 0.88
C LYS A 444 -32.83 19.03 1.86
N ARG A 445 -32.51 18.85 3.14
CA ARG A 445 -33.52 18.94 4.20
C ARG A 445 -34.32 20.19 3.87
N ALA A 446 -35.59 20.01 3.52
CA ALA A 446 -36.53 21.09 3.32
C ALA A 446 -36.76 21.72 4.69
N ALA A 447 -35.83 22.57 5.11
CA ALA A 447 -36.00 23.50 6.21
C ALA A 447 -36.44 24.83 5.60
N THR A 448 -37.61 24.84 4.97
CA THR A 448 -38.33 26.06 4.58
C THR A 448 -39.81 25.71 4.49
N ALA A 449 -40.62 26.50 5.20
CA ALA A 449 -42.09 26.53 5.24
C ALA A 449 -42.78 25.68 6.32
N ALA A 450 -42.65 26.12 7.58
CA ALA A 450 -43.75 26.08 8.54
C ALA A 450 -43.53 27.20 9.58
N PHE A 451 -43.76 28.45 9.15
CA PHE A 451 -44.14 29.54 10.02
C PHE A 451 -45.31 30.23 9.33
N HIS A 452 -46.51 29.89 9.77
CA HIS A 452 -47.66 30.78 9.81
C HIS A 452 -48.46 30.45 11.06
#